data_AF-A0A5R8KIA6-F1
#
_entry.id   AF-A0A5R8KIA6-F1
#
_cell.length_a   1.000
_cell.length_b   1.000
_cell.length_c   1.000
_cell.angle_alpha   90.00
_cell.angle_beta   90.00
_cell.angle_gamma   90.00
#
_symmetry.space_group_name_H-M   'P 1'
#
loop_
_entity.id
_entity.type
_entity.pdbx_description
1 polymer ?
#
loop_
_entity_poly.entity_id
_entity_poly.type
_entity_poly.pdbx_seq_one_letter_code
_entity_poly.pdbx_strand_id
1 'polypeptide(L)'
;MKIYRSYVNAFTLLELLVVVSIIGVLAALAVPVSQRVLHQARSSHCIGNLRQLGAAVNLHLAENNNFLPTLEAGRSSKDDDVAVIDNTYDAYTEDGDEVFCCKADHKNLFETTGTSYMWNHLINGQNVASLEFMGFIRNSTRIPVIGDKEGFHHFRDVRVNILYADGHVAKEIQFLVAEP
;
A
#
# COMPACT_ATOMS: atom_id res chain seq x y z
N MET A 1 22.88 68.64 -21.15
CA MET A 1 22.86 67.43 -20.30
C MET A 1 21.40 67.15 -19.91
N LYS A 2 20.72 66.19 -20.54
CA LYS A 2 19.33 65.83 -20.18
C LYS A 2 19.37 64.84 -19.02
N ILE A 3 18.89 65.26 -17.86
CA ILE A 3 18.82 64.43 -16.65
C ILE A 3 17.51 63.64 -16.73
N TYR A 4 17.60 62.34 -17.00
CA TYR A 4 16.44 61.44 -16.95
C TYR A 4 16.15 61.11 -15.47
N ARG A 5 15.05 61.64 -14.96
CA ARG A 5 14.59 61.42 -13.58
C ARG A 5 13.97 60.02 -13.51
N SER A 6 14.66 59.09 -12.85
CA SER A 6 14.14 57.73 -12.63
C SER A 6 13.03 57.79 -11.59
N TYR A 7 11.78 57.57 -12.00
CA TYR A 7 10.66 57.39 -11.08
C TYR A 7 10.86 56.04 -10.37
N VAL A 8 11.32 56.07 -9.14
CA VAL A 8 11.31 54.88 -8.27
C VAL A 8 9.86 54.70 -7.84
N ASN A 9 9.19 53.70 -8.40
CA ASN A 9 7.82 53.34 -8.02
C ASN A 9 7.86 52.86 -6.56
N ALA A 10 7.29 53.65 -5.65
CA ALA A 10 7.10 53.26 -4.27
C ALA A 10 5.92 52.30 -4.18
N PHE A 11 6.15 51.13 -3.59
CA PHE A 11 5.12 50.10 -3.42
C PHE A 11 4.07 50.57 -2.43
N THR A 12 2.79 50.50 -2.80
CA THR A 12 1.70 50.90 -1.92
C THR A 12 1.29 49.77 -0.98
N LEU A 13 0.80 50.11 0.22
CA LEU A 13 0.23 49.13 1.16
C LEU A 13 -0.93 48.35 0.53
N LEU A 14 -1.69 48.99 -0.36
CA LEU A 14 -2.81 48.37 -1.05
C LEU A 14 -2.35 47.30 -2.05
N GLU A 15 -1.29 47.56 -2.81
CA GLU A 15 -0.70 46.56 -3.70
C GLU A 15 -0.22 45.33 -2.92
N LEU A 16 0.41 45.52 -1.76
CA LEU A 16 0.80 44.42 -0.88
C LEU A 16 -0.42 43.64 -0.38
N LEU A 17 -1.45 44.34 0.07
CA LEU A 17 -2.65 43.76 0.64
C LEU A 17 -3.40 42.90 -0.38
N VAL A 18 -3.56 43.38 -1.62
CA VAL A 18 -4.24 42.62 -2.68
C VAL A 18 -3.45 41.36 -3.03
N VAL A 19 -2.11 41.43 -3.08
CA VAL A 19 -1.27 40.27 -3.40
C VAL A 19 -1.37 39.18 -2.33
N VAL A 20 -1.22 39.52 -1.05
CA VAL A 20 -1.33 38.51 0.02
C VAL A 20 -2.74 37.93 0.10
N SER A 21 -3.76 38.74 -0.22
CA SER A 21 -5.16 38.28 -0.29
C SER A 21 -5.36 37.25 -1.39
N ILE A 22 -4.82 37.49 -2.60
CA ILE A 22 -4.90 36.55 -3.73
C ILE A 22 -4.12 35.26 -3.41
N ILE A 23 -2.91 35.36 -2.86
CA ILE A 23 -2.11 34.19 -2.45
C ILE A 23 -2.88 33.36 -1.40
N GLY A 24 -3.52 34.02 -0.43
CA GLY A 24 -4.33 33.35 0.59
C GLY A 24 -5.48 32.55 0.00
N VAL A 25 -6.23 33.12 -0.95
CA VAL A 25 -7.32 32.43 -1.65
C VAL A 25 -6.80 31.23 -2.45
N LEU A 26 -5.71 31.41 -3.21
CA LEU A 26 -5.12 30.32 -4.00
C LEU A 26 -4.60 29.19 -3.11
N ALA A 27 -3.92 29.51 -2.01
CA ALA A 27 -3.41 28.53 -1.05
C ALA A 27 -4.55 27.75 -0.38
N ALA A 28 -5.64 28.43 0.01
CA ALA A 28 -6.82 27.80 0.62
C ALA A 28 -7.45 26.73 -0.29
N LEU A 29 -7.44 26.95 -1.61
CA LEU A 29 -7.94 25.97 -2.59
C LEU A 29 -6.93 24.86 -2.88
N ALA A 30 -5.62 25.15 -2.85
CA ALA A 30 -4.57 24.21 -3.21
C ALA A 30 -4.32 23.13 -2.14
N VAL A 31 -4.29 23.50 -0.85
CA VAL A 31 -3.97 22.58 0.26
C VAL A 31 -4.84 21.30 0.28
N PRO A 32 -6.18 21.37 0.24
CA PRO A 32 -7.01 20.16 0.33
C PRO A 32 -6.87 19.25 -0.89
N VAL A 33 -6.56 19.80 -2.08
CA VAL A 33 -6.38 19.01 -3.30
C VAL A 33 -5.08 18.20 -3.23
N SER A 34 -3.99 18.84 -2.81
CA SER A 34 -2.68 18.18 -2.68
C SER A 34 -2.71 16.98 -1.73
N GLN A 35 -3.45 17.08 -0.62
CA GLN A 35 -3.59 15.96 0.33
C GLN A 35 -4.26 14.73 -0.31
N ARG A 36 -5.27 14.94 -1.15
CA ARG A 36 -5.95 13.83 -1.86
C ARG A 36 -5.02 13.15 -2.86
N VAL A 37 -4.23 13.94 -3.60
CA VAL A 37 -3.26 13.41 -4.57
C VAL A 37 -2.19 12.57 -3.87
N LEU A 38 -1.66 13.06 -2.74
CA LEU A 38 -0.68 12.31 -1.95
C LEU A 38 -1.25 11.00 -1.41
N HIS A 39 -2.49 10.99 -0.92
CA HIS A 39 -3.13 9.77 -0.45
C HIS A 39 -3.31 8.75 -1.59
N GLN A 40 -3.72 9.20 -2.77
CA GLN A 40 -3.85 8.34 -3.94
C GLN A 40 -2.50 7.80 -4.42
N ALA A 41 -1.44 8.62 -4.39
CA ALA A 41 -0.09 8.21 -4.71
C ALA A 41 0.42 7.12 -3.74
N ARG A 42 0.24 7.33 -2.42
CA ARG A 42 0.58 6.33 -1.39
C ARG A 42 -0.19 5.03 -1.58
N SER A 43 -1.50 5.09 -1.85
CA SER A 43 -2.31 3.91 -2.15
C SER A 43 -1.82 3.17 -3.40
N SER A 44 -1.44 3.90 -4.45
CA SER A 44 -0.91 3.29 -5.68
C SER A 44 0.44 2.60 -5.43
N HIS A 45 1.27 3.18 -4.57
CA HIS A 45 2.52 2.56 -4.14
C HIS A 45 2.29 1.28 -3.35
N CYS A 46 1.40 1.26 -2.34
CA CYS A 46 1.13 0.02 -1.58
C CYS A 46 0.55 -1.09 -2.46
N ILE A 47 -0.27 -0.75 -3.47
CA ILE A 47 -0.73 -1.71 -4.48
C ILE A 47 0.45 -2.26 -5.31
N GLY A 48 1.43 -1.41 -5.65
CA GLY A 48 2.67 -1.81 -6.30
C GLY A 48 3.46 -2.82 -5.47
N ASN A 49 3.67 -2.53 -4.18
CA ASN A 49 4.32 -3.44 -3.24
C ASN A 49 3.61 -4.80 -3.18
N LEU A 50 2.28 -4.83 -3.06
CA LEU A 50 1.53 -6.08 -3.06
C LEU A 50 1.74 -6.90 -4.34
N ARG A 51 1.86 -6.25 -5.50
CA ARG A 51 2.17 -6.95 -6.76
C ARG A 51 3.59 -7.51 -6.78
N GLN A 52 4.56 -6.77 -6.24
CA GLN A 52 5.93 -7.26 -6.09
C GLN A 52 5.98 -8.45 -5.13
N LEU A 53 5.25 -8.40 -4.01
CA LEU A 53 5.08 -9.54 -3.10
C LEU A 53 4.42 -10.73 -3.80
N GLY A 54 3.42 -10.50 -4.66
CA GLY A 54 2.84 -11.56 -5.48
C GLY A 54 3.84 -12.20 -6.44
N ALA A 55 4.75 -11.42 -7.01
CA ALA A 55 5.85 -11.96 -7.79
C ALA A 55 6.81 -12.80 -6.92
N ALA A 56 7.15 -12.34 -5.72
CA ALA A 56 7.97 -13.08 -4.76
C ALA A 56 7.33 -14.42 -4.35
N VAL A 57 6.01 -14.44 -4.10
CA VAL A 57 5.25 -15.68 -3.85
C VAL A 57 5.37 -16.64 -5.04
N ASN A 58 5.24 -16.15 -6.27
CA ASN A 58 5.37 -16.98 -7.47
C ASN A 58 6.79 -17.57 -7.64
N LEU A 59 7.83 -16.80 -7.30
CA LEU A 59 9.21 -17.29 -7.31
C LEU A 59 9.39 -18.41 -6.28
N HIS A 60 8.90 -18.22 -5.06
CA HIS A 60 8.90 -19.27 -4.04
C HIS A 60 8.17 -20.53 -4.50
N LEU A 61 6.98 -20.39 -5.10
CA LEU A 61 6.20 -21.51 -5.62
C LEU A 61 6.97 -22.31 -6.68
N ALA A 62 7.69 -21.62 -7.57
CA ALA A 62 8.50 -22.26 -8.60
C ALA A 62 9.61 -23.15 -8.01
N GLU A 63 10.18 -22.76 -6.88
CA GLU A 63 11.23 -23.51 -6.18
C GLU A 63 10.67 -24.63 -5.26
N ASN A 64 9.43 -24.49 -4.79
CA ASN A 64 8.83 -25.34 -3.77
C ASN A 64 7.69 -26.23 -4.30
N ASN A 65 7.79 -26.68 -5.56
CA ASN A 65 6.82 -27.58 -6.20
C ASN A 65 5.37 -27.07 -6.16
N ASN A 66 5.16 -25.75 -6.27
CA ASN A 66 3.87 -25.08 -6.20
C ASN A 66 3.12 -25.22 -4.86
N PHE A 67 3.84 -25.49 -3.77
CA PHE A 67 3.26 -25.47 -2.42
C PHE A 67 3.49 -24.10 -1.76
N LEU A 68 2.45 -23.59 -1.12
CA LEU A 68 2.55 -22.38 -0.30
C LEU A 68 3.30 -22.68 0.99
N PRO A 69 4.08 -21.71 1.51
CA PRO A 69 4.78 -21.88 2.77
C PRO A 69 3.81 -21.90 3.95
N THR A 70 4.29 -22.38 5.09
CA THR A 70 3.58 -22.30 6.37
C THR A 70 4.06 -21.06 7.12
N LEU A 71 3.27 -19.98 7.06
CA LEU A 71 3.59 -18.70 7.70
C LEU A 71 2.52 -18.30 8.70
N GLU A 72 2.93 -17.58 9.74
CA GLU A 72 2.01 -16.86 10.61
C GLU A 72 1.41 -15.68 9.87
N ALA A 73 0.18 -15.30 10.24
CA ALA A 73 -0.50 -14.15 9.62
C ALA A 73 0.32 -12.86 9.76
N GLY A 74 1.07 -12.75 10.84
CA GLY A 74 2.01 -11.70 11.12
C GLY A 74 2.53 -11.85 12.55
N ARG A 75 3.54 -11.06 12.90
CA ARG A 75 4.11 -11.00 14.25
C ARG A 75 3.74 -9.72 14.97
N SER A 76 3.92 -9.72 16.30
CA SER A 76 3.65 -8.55 17.16
C SER A 76 4.91 -7.73 17.42
N SER A 77 6.09 -8.36 17.36
CA SER A 77 7.40 -7.72 17.44
C SER A 77 8.36 -8.27 16.39
N LYS A 78 9.33 -7.47 15.94
CA LYS A 78 10.45 -7.93 15.10
C LYS A 78 11.35 -8.96 15.78
N ASP A 79 11.35 -8.98 17.10
CA ASP A 79 12.12 -9.93 17.90
C ASP A 79 11.47 -11.32 17.98
N ASP A 80 10.21 -11.45 17.55
CA ASP A 80 9.50 -12.72 17.53
C ASP A 80 10.11 -13.63 16.46
N ASP A 81 10.61 -14.80 16.88
CA ASP A 81 11.16 -15.85 16.00
C ASP A 81 10.04 -16.69 15.39
N VAL A 82 9.31 -16.08 14.46
CA VAL A 82 8.22 -16.70 13.71
C VAL A 82 8.37 -16.44 12.23
N ALA A 83 8.03 -17.44 11.41
CA ALA A 83 8.03 -17.30 9.95
C ALA A 83 6.85 -16.42 9.51
N VAL A 84 7.17 -15.28 8.91
CA VAL A 84 6.22 -14.28 8.40
C VAL A 84 6.67 -13.84 7.01
N ILE A 85 5.89 -13.00 6.35
CA ILE A 85 6.16 -12.64 4.95
C ILE A 85 7.49 -11.92 4.75
N ASP A 86 7.92 -11.05 5.67
CA ASP A 86 9.17 -10.28 5.53
C ASP A 86 10.37 -11.20 5.57
N ASN A 87 10.55 -12.01 6.62
CA ASN A 87 11.71 -12.89 6.73
C ASN A 87 11.70 -14.09 5.75
N THR A 88 10.53 -14.45 5.20
CA THR A 88 10.43 -15.55 4.22
C THR A 88 10.66 -15.07 2.80
N TYR A 89 10.12 -13.90 2.44
CA TYR A 89 10.16 -13.41 1.06
C TYR A 89 11.26 -12.40 0.78
N ASP A 90 12.03 -11.96 1.77
CA ASP A 90 13.16 -11.02 1.59
C ASP A 90 14.14 -11.50 0.51
N ALA A 91 14.47 -12.80 0.50
CA ALA A 91 15.34 -13.40 -0.51
C ALA A 91 14.79 -13.37 -1.95
N TYR A 92 13.49 -13.13 -2.11
CA TYR A 92 12.78 -13.10 -3.40
C TYR A 92 12.44 -11.67 -3.85
N THR A 93 12.87 -10.65 -3.11
CA THR A 93 12.54 -9.25 -3.38
C THR A 93 13.80 -8.42 -3.63
N GLU A 94 13.83 -7.66 -4.73
CA GLU A 94 14.98 -6.82 -5.09
C GLU A 94 15.02 -5.51 -4.28
N ASP A 95 13.86 -5.02 -3.83
CA ASP A 95 13.69 -3.73 -3.15
C ASP A 95 13.97 -3.80 -1.62
N GLY A 96 14.43 -4.96 -1.12
CA GLY A 96 14.69 -5.21 0.31
C GLY A 96 13.47 -4.97 1.20
N ASP A 97 13.72 -4.56 2.45
CA ASP A 97 12.67 -4.36 3.46
C ASP A 97 11.56 -3.34 3.06
N GLU A 98 11.82 -2.46 2.10
CA GLU A 98 10.86 -1.41 1.69
C GLU A 98 9.58 -1.97 1.08
N VAL A 99 9.64 -3.13 0.41
CA VAL A 99 8.47 -3.76 -0.19
C VAL A 99 7.45 -4.17 0.87
N PHE A 100 7.90 -4.51 2.08
CA PHE A 100 7.04 -4.90 3.20
C PHE A 100 6.43 -3.70 3.95
N CYS A 101 6.81 -2.47 3.61
CA CYS A 101 6.29 -1.26 4.22
C CYS A 101 5.24 -0.59 3.33
N CYS A 102 4.00 -0.46 3.81
CA CYS A 102 3.03 0.40 3.15
C CYS A 102 3.28 1.86 3.54
N LYS A 103 3.50 2.75 2.57
CA LYS A 103 3.72 4.19 2.80
C LYS A 103 2.51 4.92 3.44
N ALA A 104 1.37 4.25 3.60
CA ALA A 104 0.19 4.73 4.33
C ALA A 104 0.10 4.21 5.79
N ASP A 105 1.06 3.38 6.22
CA ASP A 105 1.19 2.94 7.61
C ASP A 105 1.46 4.15 8.50
N HIS A 106 0.49 4.43 9.37
CA HIS A 106 0.52 5.53 10.34
C HIS A 106 0.59 5.01 11.78
N LYS A 107 0.67 3.69 11.96
CA LYS A 107 0.74 3.02 13.27
C LYS A 107 2.15 2.49 13.57
N ASN A 108 3.13 2.76 12.70
CA ASN A 108 4.49 2.23 12.76
C ASN A 108 4.50 0.70 12.89
N LEU A 109 3.57 0.02 12.21
CA LEU A 109 3.47 -1.43 12.25
C LEU A 109 4.64 -2.09 11.54
N PHE A 110 5.12 -1.51 10.44
CA PHE A 110 6.35 -1.95 9.79
C PHE A 110 7.55 -1.87 10.74
N GLU A 111 7.70 -0.78 11.49
CA GLU A 111 8.82 -0.60 12.41
C GLU A 111 8.79 -1.62 13.55
N THR A 112 7.60 -1.86 14.11
CA THR A 112 7.41 -2.76 15.26
C THR A 112 7.38 -4.23 14.87
N THR A 113 6.81 -4.59 13.72
CA THR A 113 6.52 -5.98 13.34
C THR A 113 7.27 -6.48 12.11
N GLY A 114 7.98 -5.61 11.38
CA GLY A 114 8.70 -5.95 10.15
C GLY A 114 7.89 -5.83 8.87
N THR A 115 6.56 -5.77 8.97
CA THR A 115 5.71 -5.66 7.79
C THR A 115 4.40 -4.94 8.07
N SER A 116 3.94 -4.14 7.10
CA SER A 116 2.60 -3.55 7.08
C SER A 116 1.56 -4.50 6.48
N TYR A 117 1.95 -5.67 5.97
CA TYR A 117 1.03 -6.63 5.37
C TYR A 117 0.88 -7.88 6.25
N MET A 118 -0.15 -8.67 5.96
CA MET A 118 -0.45 -9.93 6.64
C MET A 118 -0.63 -11.06 5.65
N TRP A 119 -0.20 -12.25 6.05
CA TRP A 119 -0.38 -13.49 5.31
C TRP A 119 -1.72 -14.13 5.61
N ASN A 120 -2.36 -14.72 4.60
CA ASN A 120 -3.48 -15.61 4.83
C ASN A 120 -2.99 -17.00 5.29
N HIS A 121 -2.80 -17.19 6.59
CA HIS A 121 -2.36 -18.48 7.14
C HIS A 121 -3.34 -19.65 6.88
N LEU A 122 -4.59 -19.37 6.46
CA LEU A 122 -5.59 -20.40 6.16
C LEU A 122 -5.28 -21.21 4.90
N ILE A 123 -4.36 -20.72 4.05
CA ILE A 123 -3.90 -21.41 2.82
C ILE A 123 -2.52 -22.05 2.99
N ASN A 124 -1.97 -22.09 4.20
CA ASN A 124 -0.67 -22.70 4.49
C ASN A 124 -0.59 -24.15 4.01
N GLY A 125 0.54 -24.49 3.38
CA GLY A 125 0.85 -25.87 2.93
C GLY A 125 -0.05 -26.39 1.81
N GLN A 126 -0.95 -25.58 1.26
CA GLN A 126 -1.78 -25.98 0.13
C GLN A 126 -1.01 -25.83 -1.20
N ASN A 127 -1.36 -26.68 -2.17
CA ASN A 127 -0.85 -26.52 -3.53
C ASN A 127 -1.62 -25.41 -4.25
N VAL A 128 -0.92 -24.49 -4.93
CA VAL A 128 -1.53 -23.33 -5.59
C VAL A 128 -2.55 -23.74 -6.68
N ALA A 129 -2.36 -24.91 -7.31
CA ALA A 129 -3.24 -25.41 -8.37
C ALA A 129 -4.57 -25.98 -7.84
N SER A 130 -4.65 -26.27 -6.55
CA SER A 130 -5.82 -26.86 -5.89
C SER A 130 -6.16 -26.12 -4.60
N LEU A 131 -6.08 -24.78 -4.63
CA LEU A 131 -6.37 -23.97 -3.44
C LEU A 131 -7.83 -24.10 -3.02
N GLU A 132 -8.01 -24.30 -1.72
CA GLU A 132 -9.30 -24.36 -1.06
C GLU A 132 -9.35 -23.36 0.08
N PHE A 133 -10.27 -22.41 0.01
CA PHE A 133 -10.50 -21.46 1.10
C PHE A 133 -11.74 -21.88 1.91
N MET A 134 -11.52 -22.21 3.18
CA MET A 134 -12.53 -22.68 4.15
C MET A 134 -13.38 -23.88 3.68
N GLY A 135 -12.92 -24.66 2.69
CA GLY A 135 -13.65 -25.81 2.15
C GLY A 135 -14.84 -25.48 1.24
N PHE A 136 -15.16 -24.20 1.03
CA PHE A 136 -16.31 -23.75 0.23
C PHE A 136 -15.92 -23.07 -1.09
N ILE A 137 -14.71 -22.51 -1.17
CA ILE A 137 -14.20 -21.87 -2.38
C ILE A 137 -13.10 -22.77 -2.97
N ARG A 138 -13.40 -23.42 -4.10
CA ARG A 138 -12.49 -24.31 -4.82
C ARG A 138 -12.16 -23.72 -6.19
N ASN A 139 -10.90 -23.85 -6.63
CA ASN A 139 -10.43 -23.42 -7.96
C ASN A 139 -10.72 -21.95 -8.31
N SER A 140 -10.83 -21.08 -7.30
CA SER A 140 -11.04 -19.64 -7.53
C SER A 140 -9.68 -18.94 -7.55
N THR A 141 -9.38 -18.27 -8.67
CA THR A 141 -8.29 -17.30 -8.77
C THR A 141 -8.41 -16.15 -7.75
N ARG A 142 -9.60 -15.97 -7.17
CA ARG A 142 -9.92 -14.92 -6.18
C ARG A 142 -9.80 -15.39 -4.73
N ILE A 143 -8.79 -16.21 -4.42
CA ILE A 143 -8.44 -16.52 -3.02
C ILE A 143 -7.47 -15.46 -2.50
N PRO A 144 -7.77 -14.77 -1.38
CA PRO A 144 -6.85 -13.82 -0.75
C PRO A 144 -5.55 -14.50 -0.30
N VAL A 145 -4.40 -13.90 -0.59
CA VAL A 145 -3.08 -14.43 -0.22
C VAL A 145 -2.37 -13.50 0.75
N ILE A 146 -2.30 -12.21 0.44
CA ILE A 146 -1.71 -11.17 1.30
C ILE A 146 -2.70 -10.01 1.40
N GLY A 147 -2.82 -9.39 2.57
CA GLY A 147 -3.61 -8.19 2.74
C GLY A 147 -2.90 -7.15 3.59
N ASP A 148 -3.41 -5.92 3.62
CA ASP A 148 -2.95 -4.93 4.58
C ASP A 148 -3.22 -5.41 6.01
N LYS A 149 -2.26 -5.21 6.92
CA LYS A 149 -2.40 -5.60 8.33
C LYS A 149 -3.52 -4.83 9.04
N GLU A 150 -3.78 -3.60 8.58
CA GLU A 150 -4.77 -2.69 9.15
C GLU A 150 -5.43 -1.84 8.05
N GLY A 151 -6.49 -1.14 8.41
CA GLY A 151 -7.20 -0.22 7.51
C GLY A 151 -6.43 1.07 7.23
N PHE A 152 -5.27 1.02 6.58
CA PHE A 152 -4.41 2.20 6.34
C PHE A 152 -4.98 3.21 5.33
N HIS A 153 -5.89 2.76 4.46
CA HIS A 153 -6.46 3.59 3.43
C HIS A 153 -7.81 4.13 3.91
N HIS A 154 -8.09 5.42 3.78
CA HIS A 154 -9.36 6.02 4.22
C HIS A 154 -10.06 6.81 3.11
N PHE A 155 -9.81 6.44 1.85
CA PHE A 155 -10.31 7.18 0.71
C PHE A 155 -11.45 6.43 0.03
N ARG A 156 -12.66 7.01 0.09
CA ARG A 156 -13.92 6.44 -0.46
C ARG A 156 -14.31 5.10 0.16
N ASP A 157 -14.33 5.02 1.49
CA ASP A 157 -14.75 3.84 2.29
C ASP A 157 -13.91 2.55 2.11
N VAL A 158 -12.94 2.54 1.20
CA VAL A 158 -11.94 1.48 1.09
C VAL A 158 -10.94 1.60 2.23
N ARG A 159 -10.79 0.51 2.98
CA ARG A 159 -9.85 0.44 4.12
C ARG A 159 -8.56 -0.33 3.87
N VAL A 160 -8.62 -1.37 3.05
CA VAL A 160 -7.53 -2.33 2.88
C VAL A 160 -7.30 -2.64 1.41
N ASN A 161 -6.08 -3.02 1.07
CA ASN A 161 -5.73 -3.70 -0.17
C ASN A 161 -5.50 -5.19 0.11
N ILE A 162 -5.88 -6.01 -0.85
CA ILE A 162 -5.79 -7.47 -0.77
C ILE A 162 -5.24 -7.97 -2.10
N LEU A 163 -4.13 -8.70 -2.02
CA LEU A 163 -3.58 -9.49 -3.10
C LEU A 163 -4.28 -10.85 -3.16
N TYR A 164 -4.69 -11.24 -4.36
CA TYR A 164 -5.31 -12.52 -4.67
C TYR A 164 -4.31 -13.46 -5.36
N ALA A 165 -4.62 -14.76 -5.36
CA ALA A 165 -3.76 -15.80 -5.92
C ALA A 165 -3.48 -15.65 -7.43
N ASP A 166 -4.32 -14.93 -8.18
CA ASP A 166 -4.07 -14.55 -9.58
C ASP A 166 -3.18 -13.32 -9.77
N GLY A 167 -2.66 -12.75 -8.68
CA GLY A 167 -1.86 -11.53 -8.70
C GLY A 167 -2.68 -10.24 -8.79
N HIS A 168 -4.02 -10.33 -8.83
CA HIS A 168 -4.86 -9.15 -8.76
C HIS A 168 -4.82 -8.53 -7.36
N VAL A 169 -4.86 -7.20 -7.29
CA VAL A 169 -4.99 -6.47 -6.03
C VAL A 169 -6.31 -5.73 -6.04
N ALA A 170 -7.20 -6.08 -5.11
CA ALA A 170 -8.48 -5.41 -4.92
C ALA A 170 -8.53 -4.68 -3.57
N LYS A 171 -9.54 -3.81 -3.46
CA LYS A 171 -9.77 -2.93 -2.32
C LYS A 171 -10.89 -3.40 -1.39
N GLU A 172 -11.48 -4.54 -1.74
CA GLU A 172 -12.65 -5.14 -1.12
C GLU A 172 -12.45 -6.66 -1.12
N ILE A 173 -12.93 -7.33 -0.07
CA ILE A 173 -12.95 -8.80 -0.05
C ILE A 173 -14.12 -9.26 -0.91
N GLN A 174 -13.81 -9.89 -2.05
CA GLN A 174 -14.83 -10.50 -2.90
C GLN A 174 -14.91 -11.99 -2.59
N PHE A 175 -15.77 -12.36 -1.64
CA PHE A 175 -16.15 -13.77 -1.48
C PHE A 175 -17.12 -14.13 -2.60
N LEU A 176 -16.62 -14.72 -3.68
CA LEU A 176 -17.49 -15.44 -4.61
C LEU A 176 -17.97 -16.69 -3.87
N VAL A 177 -19.17 -16.63 -3.30
CA VAL A 177 -19.90 -17.84 -2.94
C VAL A 177 -20.21 -18.54 -4.26
N ALA A 178 -19.72 -19.76 -4.44
CA ALA A 178 -20.17 -20.58 -5.55
C ALA A 178 -21.70 -20.67 -5.46
N GLU A 179 -22.40 -20.14 -6.46
CA GLU A 179 -23.84 -20.38 -6.56
C GLU A 179 -24.07 -21.90 -6.64
N PRO A 180 -25.08 -22.42 -5.94
CA PRO A 180 -25.29 -23.86 -5.74
C PRO A 180 -25.57 -24.63 -7.03
#